data_AF-W4L816-F1
#
_entry.id   AF-W4L816-F1
#
_cell.length_a   1.000
_cell.length_b   1.000
_cell.length_c   1.000
_cell.angle_alpha   90.00
_cell.angle_beta   90.00
_cell.angle_gamma   90.00
#
_symmetry.space_group_name_H-M   'P 1'
#
loop_
_entity.id
_entity.type
_entity.pdbx_description
1 polymer ?
#
loop_
_entity_poly.entity_id
_entity_poly.type
_entity_poly.pdbx_seq_one_letter_code
_entity_poly.pdbx_strand_id
1 'polypeptide(L)'
;MSVTAKRFHTGSHWGLFDAEVEEGVLVGIQPFAGDPHPTPLVHAMPSAVYHRSRITWPMVRKGYLEQGIESDRAGRGVEPFVPVSWDEALDLVAAELQRVKSEHGNEALYASSGWASAGVFHNAKSQLFRFMNGLGGFIDQVTNYSNGAASVIVPHVVGDLASLNGPLTAWPTIRDHTQLMVLFGGMAPKNAQLSNGGMGPHSDADWVSEVRRAGVEFVNISPVRDDAAQMLDAEWWPICPNTDTALMLALAHTLVSENLHDTDF
;
A
#
# COMPACT_ATOMS: atom_id res chain seq x y z
N MET A 1 18.73 21.15 -33.56
CA MET A 1 18.77 19.68 -33.69
C MET A 1 17.94 19.13 -32.57
N SER A 2 16.88 18.37 -32.86
CA SER A 2 16.04 17.74 -31.82
C SER A 2 16.89 16.71 -31.09
N VAL A 3 17.23 16.94 -29.83
CA VAL A 3 17.89 15.93 -29.00
C VAL A 3 16.83 14.88 -28.69
N THR A 4 16.98 13.67 -29.22
CA THR A 4 16.05 12.58 -28.91
C THR A 4 16.25 12.16 -27.46
N ALA A 5 15.19 12.21 -26.64
CA ALA A 5 15.21 11.72 -25.26
C ALA A 5 15.71 10.27 -25.20
N LYS A 6 16.59 9.98 -24.24
CA LYS A 6 16.99 8.60 -23.91
C LYS A 6 15.88 7.96 -23.09
N ARG A 7 15.58 6.69 -23.35
CA ARG A 7 14.57 5.93 -22.62
C ARG A 7 15.20 4.89 -21.71
N PHE A 8 14.68 4.79 -20.48
CA PHE A 8 15.10 3.80 -19.48
C PHE A 8 13.88 3.05 -18.95
N HIS A 9 13.88 1.72 -19.08
CA HIS A 9 12.83 0.87 -18.54
C HIS A 9 12.92 0.79 -17.02
N THR A 10 11.83 1.07 -16.32
CA THR A 10 11.74 0.96 -14.87
C THR A 10 10.29 0.77 -14.42
N GLY A 11 10.04 0.80 -13.11
CA GLY A 11 8.72 0.61 -12.55
C GLY A 11 8.54 1.26 -11.18
N SER A 12 7.29 1.37 -10.78
CA SER A 12 6.86 1.92 -9.49
C SER A 12 5.59 1.21 -9.06
N HIS A 13 5.02 1.52 -7.89
CA HIS A 13 3.71 0.97 -7.49
C HIS A 13 2.57 1.24 -8.49
N TRP A 14 2.74 2.23 -9.37
CA TRP A 14 1.80 2.60 -10.43
C TRP A 14 2.04 1.87 -11.76
N GLY A 15 2.90 0.85 -11.77
CA GLY A 15 3.19 0.03 -12.94
C GLY A 15 4.55 0.27 -13.58
N LEU A 16 4.77 -0.41 -14.71
CA LEU A 16 5.97 -0.36 -15.53
C LEU A 16 5.90 0.79 -16.54
N PHE A 17 7.05 1.39 -16.84
CA PHE A 17 7.14 2.50 -17.77
C PHE A 17 8.56 2.76 -18.30
N ASP A 18 8.63 3.56 -19.36
CA ASP A 18 9.86 4.10 -19.91
C ASP A 18 10.05 5.53 -19.41
N ALA A 19 11.10 5.75 -18.63
CA ALA A 19 11.52 7.07 -18.22
C ALA A 19 12.23 7.78 -19.37
N GLU A 20 11.73 8.95 -19.77
CA GLU A 20 12.30 9.78 -20.83
C GLU A 20 13.23 10.83 -20.24
N VAL A 21 14.50 10.77 -20.63
CA VAL A 21 15.57 11.60 -20.06
C VAL A 21 16.24 12.43 -21.15
N GLU A 22 16.24 13.73 -20.97
CA GLU A 22 16.91 14.72 -21.83
C GLU A 22 17.96 15.45 -21.00
N GLU A 23 19.20 15.50 -21.49
CA GLU A 23 20.32 16.19 -20.83
C GLU A 23 20.50 15.83 -19.33
N GLY A 24 20.16 14.60 -18.96
CA GLY A 24 20.25 14.09 -17.58
C GLY A 24 19.05 14.42 -16.69
N VAL A 25 18.00 15.03 -17.24
CA VAL A 25 16.76 15.39 -16.55
C VAL A 25 15.64 14.45 -16.98
N LEU A 26 14.90 13.91 -16.02
CA LEU A 26 13.67 13.15 -16.27
C LEU A 26 12.57 14.12 -16.72
N VAL A 27 12.22 14.09 -18.00
CA VAL A 27 11.26 15.05 -18.60
C VAL A 27 9.88 14.45 -18.81
N GLY A 28 9.78 13.13 -18.91
CA GLY A 28 8.53 12.45 -19.24
C GLY A 28 8.55 10.99 -18.87
N ILE A 29 7.37 10.38 -18.92
CA ILE A 29 7.15 8.95 -18.72
C ILE A 29 6.23 8.47 -19.83
N GLN A 30 6.59 7.37 -20.47
CA GLN A 30 5.72 6.62 -21.37
C GLN A 30 5.29 5.31 -20.66
N PRO A 31 4.00 5.10 -20.38
CA PRO A 31 3.53 3.85 -19.78
C PRO A 31 3.91 2.64 -20.63
N PHE A 32 4.12 1.50 -19.98
CA PHE A 32 4.45 0.25 -20.65
C PHE A 32 3.37 -0.13 -21.68
N ALA A 33 3.78 -0.37 -22.93
CA ALA A 33 2.84 -0.61 -24.02
C ALA A 33 1.99 -1.89 -23.86
N GLY A 34 2.44 -2.85 -23.06
CA GLY A 34 1.70 -4.06 -22.75
C GLY A 34 0.70 -3.91 -21.58
N ASP A 35 0.60 -2.72 -20.99
CA ASP A 35 -0.39 -2.41 -19.98
C ASP A 35 -1.70 -1.96 -20.65
N PRO A 36 -2.82 -2.71 -20.51
CA PRO A 36 -4.07 -2.37 -21.16
C PRO A 36 -4.74 -1.13 -20.54
N HIS A 37 -4.47 -0.85 -19.26
CA HIS A 37 -5.15 0.22 -18.49
C HIS A 37 -4.16 0.99 -17.61
N PRO A 38 -3.12 1.63 -18.18
CA PRO A 38 -2.10 2.33 -17.39
C PRO A 38 -2.73 3.47 -16.58
N THR A 39 -2.38 3.56 -15.29
CA THR A 39 -2.88 4.64 -14.44
C THR A 39 -2.28 5.99 -14.84
N PRO A 40 -3.09 7.08 -14.89
CA PRO A 40 -2.57 8.42 -15.14
C PRO A 40 -1.61 8.91 -14.06
N LEU A 41 -1.62 8.28 -12.87
CA LEU A 41 -0.75 8.64 -11.74
C LEU A 41 0.74 8.46 -12.06
N VAL A 42 1.08 7.57 -13.00
CA VAL A 42 2.47 7.33 -13.40
C VAL A 42 3.12 8.59 -14.00
N HIS A 43 2.34 9.49 -14.60
CA HIS A 43 2.85 10.74 -15.15
C HIS A 43 3.29 11.75 -14.09
N ALA A 44 3.04 11.49 -12.81
CA ALA A 44 3.52 12.34 -11.72
C ALA A 44 5.02 12.15 -11.40
N MET A 45 5.70 11.14 -11.96
CA MET A 45 7.10 10.83 -11.60
C MET A 45 8.07 12.02 -11.76
N PRO A 46 8.08 12.80 -12.87
CA PRO A 46 8.98 13.95 -12.99
C PRO A 46 8.76 14.96 -11.85
N SER A 47 7.50 15.28 -11.57
CA SER A 47 7.14 16.15 -10.45
C SER A 47 7.58 15.55 -9.11
N ALA A 48 7.41 14.24 -8.89
CA ALA A 48 7.87 13.60 -7.64
C ALA A 48 9.39 13.75 -7.42
N VAL A 49 10.19 13.78 -8.49
CA VAL A 49 11.65 13.96 -8.41
C VAL A 49 12.03 15.43 -8.16
N TYR A 50 11.38 16.38 -8.84
CA TYR A 50 11.82 17.79 -8.91
C TYR A 50 10.89 18.80 -8.22
N HIS A 51 9.82 18.36 -7.57
CA HIS A 51 8.90 19.28 -6.89
C HIS A 51 9.63 20.13 -5.84
N ARG A 52 9.15 21.36 -5.62
CA ARG A 52 9.72 22.31 -4.64
C ARG A 52 9.83 21.77 -3.21
N SER A 53 9.05 20.74 -2.87
CA SER A 53 9.07 20.07 -1.56
C SER A 53 10.15 18.98 -1.44
N ARG A 54 10.99 18.78 -2.47
CA ARG A 54 12.09 17.83 -2.43
C ARG A 54 13.07 18.21 -1.32
N ILE A 55 13.35 17.26 -0.44
CA ILE A 55 14.42 17.40 0.56
C ILE A 55 15.76 17.30 -0.17
N THR A 56 16.56 18.37 -0.11
CA THR A 56 17.81 18.52 -0.89
C THR A 56 19.07 18.38 -0.05
N TRP A 57 18.98 18.54 1.27
CA TRP A 57 20.11 18.47 2.20
C TRP A 57 19.70 17.72 3.48
N PRO A 58 20.65 17.11 4.22
CA PRO A 58 20.44 16.77 5.61
C PRO A 58 20.08 18.02 6.41
N MET A 59 19.06 17.91 7.26
CA MET A 59 18.53 19.03 8.03
C MET A 59 18.38 18.61 9.49
N VAL A 60 18.75 19.49 10.42
CA VAL A 60 18.54 19.29 11.86
C VAL A 60 17.66 20.42 12.38
N ARG A 61 16.65 20.09 13.21
CA ARG A 61 15.83 21.11 13.87
C ARG A 61 16.73 21.99 14.74
N LYS A 62 16.62 23.32 14.60
CA LYS A 62 17.51 24.28 15.24
C LYS A 62 17.71 24.05 16.74
N GLY A 63 16.65 23.91 17.53
CA GLY A 63 16.78 23.71 18.98
C GLY A 63 17.52 22.43 19.32
N TYR A 64 17.33 21.36 18.55
CA TYR A 64 18.06 20.09 18.77
C TYR A 64 19.55 20.22 18.40
N LEU A 65 19.88 20.95 17.33
CA LEU A 65 21.27 21.20 16.95
C LEU A 65 22.01 22.01 18.03
N GLU A 66 21.34 22.97 18.65
CA GLU A 66 21.94 23.87 19.66
C GLU A 66 22.01 23.25 21.07
N GLN A 67 21.03 22.41 21.44
CA GLN A 67 20.85 21.97 22.84
C GLN A 67 20.73 20.44 23.00
N GLY A 68 20.79 19.67 21.91
CA GLY A 68 20.67 18.22 21.93
C GLY A 68 19.39 17.74 22.63
N ILE A 69 19.54 16.79 23.55
CA ILE A 69 18.42 16.19 24.29
C ILE A 69 17.71 17.16 25.25
N GLU A 70 18.37 18.25 25.64
CA GLU A 70 17.81 19.30 26.52
C GLU A 70 16.92 20.30 25.77
N SER A 71 16.88 20.22 24.44
CA SER A 71 16.04 21.08 23.62
C SER A 71 14.55 20.91 23.92
N ASP A 72 13.81 22.02 23.91
CA ASP A 72 12.36 21.99 24.11
C ASP A 72 11.68 21.18 23.00
N ARG A 73 10.90 20.17 23.40
CA ARG A 73 10.15 19.28 22.51
C ARG A 73 8.93 19.97 21.89
N ALA A 74 8.42 21.03 22.50
CA ALA A 74 7.34 21.84 21.94
C ALA A 74 7.76 22.55 20.64
N GLY A 75 9.07 22.70 20.39
CA GLY A 75 9.60 23.23 19.13
C GLY A 75 9.42 22.33 17.90
N ARG A 76 9.03 21.05 18.06
CA ARG A 76 8.83 20.13 16.92
C ARG A 76 7.66 20.59 16.04
N GLY A 77 7.92 20.77 14.75
CA GLY A 77 6.93 21.25 13.77
C GLY A 77 6.78 22.78 13.73
N VAL A 78 7.49 23.52 14.59
CA VAL A 78 7.44 24.99 14.68
C VAL A 78 8.80 25.62 14.38
N GLU A 79 9.87 25.05 14.94
CA GLU A 79 11.22 25.59 14.76
C GLU A 79 11.75 25.42 13.34
N PRO A 80 12.63 26.33 12.88
CA PRO A 80 13.31 26.17 11.62
C PRO A 80 14.28 24.99 11.64
N PHE A 81 14.55 24.48 10.45
CA PHE A 81 15.59 23.49 10.21
C PHE A 81 16.86 24.17 9.71
N VAL A 82 18.01 23.67 10.18
CA VAL A 82 19.34 24.13 9.79
C VAL A 82 19.97 23.06 8.90
N PRO A 83 20.46 23.41 7.70
CA PRO A 83 21.19 22.46 6.85
C PRO A 83 22.54 22.14 7.47
N VAL A 84 22.91 20.86 7.43
CA VAL A 84 24.19 20.35 7.94
C VAL A 84 24.87 19.46 6.91
N SER A 85 26.15 19.15 7.13
CA SER A 85 26.86 18.18 6.31
C SER A 85 26.35 16.75 6.53
N TRP A 86 26.63 15.85 5.59
CA TRP A 86 26.32 14.42 5.78
C TRP A 86 27.08 13.83 6.98
N ASP A 87 28.35 14.16 7.14
CA ASP A 87 29.17 13.66 8.27
C ASP A 87 28.56 14.09 9.60
N GLU A 88 28.18 15.36 9.73
CA GLU A 88 27.55 15.89 10.95
C GLU A 88 26.19 15.22 11.23
N ALA A 89 25.35 15.04 10.21
CA ALA A 89 24.07 14.36 10.38
C ALA A 89 24.25 12.89 10.80
N LEU A 90 25.20 12.19 10.20
CA LEU A 90 25.50 10.78 10.51
C LEU A 90 26.10 10.64 11.91
N ASP A 91 27.00 11.53 12.32
CA ASP A 91 27.59 11.55 13.65
C ASP A 91 26.53 11.79 14.74
N LEU A 92 25.60 12.73 14.52
CA LEU A 92 24.49 12.99 15.45
C LEU A 92 23.59 11.76 15.61
N VAL A 93 23.21 11.09 14.51
CA VAL A 93 22.39 9.88 14.54
C VAL A 93 23.14 8.73 15.22
N ALA A 94 24.41 8.52 14.88
CA ALA A 94 25.22 7.46 15.46
C ALA A 94 25.41 7.67 16.97
N ALA A 95 25.70 8.90 17.41
CA ALA A 95 25.87 9.24 18.82
C ALA A 95 24.60 8.95 19.63
N GLU A 96 23.42 9.34 19.14
CA GLU A 96 22.17 9.08 19.86
C GLU A 96 21.78 7.60 19.88
N LEU A 97 21.98 6.87 18.78
CA LEU A 97 21.73 5.42 18.76
C LEU A 97 22.62 4.71 19.78
N GLN A 98 23.90 5.09 19.89
CA GLN A 98 24.82 4.53 20.89
C GLN A 98 24.42 4.93 22.31
N ARG A 99 24.09 6.21 22.55
CA ARG A 99 23.67 6.71 23.87
C ARG A 99 22.45 5.96 24.37
N VAL A 100 21.37 5.94 23.57
CA VAL A 100 20.11 5.26 23.93
C VAL A 100 20.34 3.78 24.19
N LYS A 101 21.11 3.10 23.32
CA LYS A 101 21.47 1.70 23.53
C LYS A 101 22.24 1.49 24.85
N SER A 102 23.22 2.34 25.15
CA SER A 102 24.05 2.20 26.36
C SER A 102 23.30 2.49 27.65
N GLU A 103 22.38 3.45 27.64
CA GLU A 103 21.67 3.93 28.84
C GLU A 103 20.36 3.18 29.09
N HIS A 104 19.71 2.67 28.03
CA HIS A 104 18.35 2.14 28.10
C HIS A 104 18.15 0.77 27.44
N GLY A 105 19.15 0.24 26.73
CA GLY A 105 19.03 -1.01 25.98
C GLY A 105 18.34 -0.83 24.63
N ASN A 106 18.23 -1.93 23.88
CA ASN A 106 17.67 -1.93 22.53
C ASN A 106 16.13 -1.85 22.53
N GLU A 107 15.50 -2.14 23.67
CA GLU A 107 14.06 -2.02 23.90
C GLU A 107 13.59 -0.55 23.87
N ALA A 108 14.52 0.41 24.01
CA ALA A 108 14.25 1.84 23.88
C ALA A 108 14.33 2.33 22.42
N LEU A 109 14.72 1.48 21.47
CA LEU A 109 14.81 1.81 20.05
C LEU A 109 13.57 1.29 19.33
N TYR A 110 12.82 2.17 18.69
CA TYR A 110 11.67 1.81 17.87
C TYR A 110 11.93 2.16 16.40
N ALA A 111 11.69 1.21 15.50
CA ALA A 111 11.78 1.41 14.07
C ALA A 111 10.59 0.74 13.37
N SER A 112 9.88 1.51 12.54
CA SER A 112 8.82 1.00 11.66
C SER A 112 8.85 1.74 10.33
N SER A 113 8.28 1.12 9.30
CA SER A 113 8.12 1.68 7.97
C SER A 113 6.74 1.37 7.42
N GLY A 114 6.16 2.34 6.72
CA GLY A 114 4.94 2.17 5.92
C GLY A 114 5.25 1.84 4.46
N TRP A 115 4.34 2.25 3.57
CA TRP A 115 4.45 2.13 2.11
C TRP A 115 5.66 2.94 1.57
N ALA A 116 6.80 2.27 1.43
CA ALA A 116 7.98 2.79 0.74
C ALA A 116 7.87 2.58 -0.78
N SER A 117 8.89 2.98 -1.55
CA SER A 117 8.93 2.71 -2.99
C SER A 117 9.16 1.22 -3.30
N ALA A 118 8.65 0.79 -4.45
CA ALA A 118 8.86 -0.55 -5.00
C ALA A 118 10.36 -0.83 -5.22
N GLY A 119 10.79 -2.04 -4.88
CA GLY A 119 12.16 -2.50 -5.08
C GLY A 119 12.55 -3.57 -4.06
N VAL A 120 13.31 -4.58 -4.51
CA VAL A 120 13.76 -5.68 -3.64
C VAL A 120 15.00 -5.26 -2.85
N PHE A 121 15.99 -4.66 -3.50
CA PHE A 121 17.24 -4.25 -2.84
C PHE A 121 17.10 -2.92 -2.09
N HIS A 122 16.65 -1.86 -2.76
CA HIS A 122 16.41 -0.54 -2.16
C HIS A 122 15.06 -0.47 -1.42
N ASN A 123 14.70 -1.52 -0.68
CA ASN A 123 13.51 -1.54 0.16
C ASN A 123 13.80 -0.84 1.50
N ALA A 124 13.15 0.30 1.75
CA ALA A 124 13.43 1.13 2.93
C ALA A 124 13.24 0.36 4.26
N LYS A 125 12.17 -0.44 4.38
CA LYS A 125 11.90 -1.24 5.58
C LYS A 125 13.00 -2.26 5.80
N SER A 126 13.33 -3.06 4.79
CA SER A 126 14.35 -4.11 4.91
C SER A 126 15.74 -3.53 5.22
N GLN A 127 16.10 -2.38 4.64
CA GLN A 127 17.38 -1.72 4.91
C GLN A 127 17.45 -1.15 6.33
N LEU A 128 16.38 -0.49 6.79
CA LEU A 128 16.27 -0.02 8.18
C LEU A 128 16.38 -1.19 9.17
N PHE A 129 15.65 -2.28 8.92
CA PHE A 129 15.62 -3.44 9.83
C PHE A 129 16.97 -4.14 9.85
N ARG A 130 17.63 -4.28 8.71
CA ARG A 130 19.00 -4.81 8.63
C ARG A 130 19.96 -3.96 9.45
N PHE A 131 19.89 -2.63 9.33
CA PHE A 131 20.73 -1.71 10.09
C PHE A 131 20.51 -1.85 11.60
N MET A 132 19.25 -1.79 12.05
CA MET A 132 18.91 -1.88 13.47
C MET A 132 19.24 -3.25 14.08
N ASN A 133 19.04 -4.35 13.33
CA ASN A 133 19.49 -5.68 13.76
C ASN A 133 21.02 -5.76 13.89
N GLY A 134 21.77 -5.05 13.05
CA GLY A 134 23.23 -4.90 13.21
C GLY A 134 23.64 -4.17 14.50
N LEU A 135 22.75 -3.35 15.07
CA LEU A 135 22.93 -2.70 16.37
C LEU A 135 22.50 -3.58 17.56
N GLY A 136 21.99 -4.79 17.30
CA GLY A 136 21.56 -5.75 18.33
C GLY A 136 20.05 -5.83 18.52
N GLY A 137 19.25 -5.26 17.61
CA GLY A 137 17.79 -5.35 17.62
C GLY A 137 17.10 -4.04 18.03
N PHE A 138 15.77 -4.05 17.95
CA PHE A 138 14.88 -2.91 18.19
C PHE A 138 13.44 -3.41 18.40
N ILE A 139 12.55 -2.53 18.88
CA ILE A 139 11.11 -2.78 18.95
C ILE A 139 10.47 -2.58 17.57
N ASP A 140 9.88 -3.65 17.04
CA ASP A 140 9.15 -3.67 15.76
C ASP A 140 7.62 -3.55 15.96
N GLN A 141 6.91 -3.29 14.87
CA GLN A 141 5.46 -3.31 14.76
C GLN A 141 4.95 -4.71 14.39
N VAL A 142 3.97 -5.23 15.15
CA VAL A 142 3.42 -6.59 14.96
C VAL A 142 2.34 -6.65 13.87
N THR A 143 1.50 -5.63 13.74
CA THR A 143 0.34 -5.61 12.82
C THR A 143 0.46 -4.48 11.79
N ASN A 144 -0.58 -4.23 11.00
CA ASN A 144 -0.61 -3.12 10.05
C ASN A 144 -1.98 -2.43 10.04
N TYR A 145 -2.03 -1.27 9.38
CA TYR A 145 -3.23 -0.43 9.30
C TYR A 145 -4.30 -0.94 8.34
N SER A 146 -3.99 -1.91 7.47
CA SER A 146 -4.91 -2.42 6.44
C SER A 146 -5.75 -3.60 6.94
N ASN A 147 -5.15 -4.56 7.64
CA ASN A 147 -5.84 -5.79 8.06
C ASN A 147 -5.51 -6.23 9.50
N GLY A 148 -5.13 -5.31 10.40
CA GLY A 148 -4.62 -5.64 11.74
C GLY A 148 -5.55 -6.47 12.63
N ALA A 149 -6.88 -6.34 12.51
CA ALA A 149 -7.82 -7.22 13.21
C ALA A 149 -7.93 -8.59 12.53
N ALA A 150 -8.09 -8.59 11.20
CA ALA A 150 -8.23 -9.81 10.39
C ALA A 150 -6.99 -10.71 10.52
N SER A 151 -5.79 -10.13 10.53
CA SER A 151 -4.53 -10.87 10.68
C SER A 151 -4.40 -11.62 12.01
N VAL A 152 -5.20 -11.23 13.02
CA VAL A 152 -5.25 -11.91 14.31
C VAL A 152 -6.35 -12.97 14.30
N ILE A 153 -7.59 -12.62 13.94
CA ILE A 153 -8.72 -13.54 14.06
C ILE A 153 -8.75 -14.64 13.00
N VAL A 154 -8.36 -14.36 11.75
CA VAL A 154 -8.52 -15.30 10.62
C VAL A 154 -7.77 -16.63 10.86
N PRO A 155 -6.49 -16.64 11.33
CA PRO A 155 -5.81 -17.90 11.64
C PRO A 155 -6.49 -18.75 12.71
N HIS A 156 -7.24 -18.13 13.63
CA HIS A 156 -8.01 -18.86 14.65
C HIS A 156 -9.31 -19.47 14.09
N VAL A 157 -9.78 -19.01 12.93
CA VAL A 157 -11.03 -19.49 12.30
C VAL A 157 -10.73 -20.48 11.17
N VAL A 158 -9.81 -20.15 10.26
CA VAL A 158 -9.52 -20.96 9.05
C VAL A 158 -8.13 -21.60 9.05
N GLY A 159 -7.32 -21.40 10.09
CA GLY A 159 -6.05 -22.10 10.31
C GLY A 159 -4.79 -21.41 9.81
N ASP A 160 -4.90 -20.44 8.88
CA ASP A 160 -3.75 -19.68 8.37
C ASP A 160 -4.15 -18.27 7.85
N LEU A 161 -3.20 -17.59 7.20
CA LEU A 161 -3.38 -16.26 6.58
C LEU A 161 -3.57 -16.31 5.06
N ALA A 162 -3.67 -17.49 4.44
CA ALA A 162 -3.77 -17.62 2.98
C ALA A 162 -5.04 -16.92 2.46
N SER A 163 -6.13 -16.94 3.21
CA SER A 163 -7.37 -16.22 2.86
C SER A 163 -7.23 -14.70 2.84
N LEU A 164 -6.18 -14.13 3.46
CA LEU A 164 -5.88 -12.68 3.43
C LEU A 164 -4.76 -12.33 2.45
N ASN A 165 -3.79 -13.22 2.26
CA ASN A 165 -2.55 -12.93 1.52
C ASN A 165 -2.47 -13.66 0.17
N GLY A 166 -3.41 -14.56 -0.12
CA GLY A 166 -3.41 -15.42 -1.28
C GLY A 166 -2.50 -16.67 -1.15
N PRO A 167 -2.46 -17.52 -2.20
CA PRO A 167 -3.13 -17.34 -3.49
C PRO A 167 -4.65 -17.38 -3.38
N LEU A 168 -5.32 -16.57 -4.20
CA LEU A 168 -6.78 -16.51 -4.32
C LEU A 168 -7.25 -17.25 -5.58
N THR A 169 -8.54 -17.57 -5.66
CA THR A 169 -9.16 -18.17 -6.84
C THR A 169 -8.90 -17.31 -8.09
N ALA A 170 -8.40 -17.92 -9.15
CA ALA A 170 -8.06 -17.22 -10.38
C ALA A 170 -9.32 -16.73 -11.13
N TRP A 171 -9.20 -15.60 -11.84
CA TRP A 171 -10.28 -15.01 -12.63
C TRP A 171 -10.96 -15.97 -13.62
N PRO A 172 -10.24 -16.84 -14.38
CA PRO A 172 -10.90 -17.82 -15.24
C PRO A 172 -11.83 -18.76 -14.48
N THR A 173 -11.43 -19.22 -13.28
CA THR A 173 -12.27 -20.08 -12.43
C THR A 173 -13.52 -19.34 -11.96
N ILE A 174 -13.38 -18.06 -11.58
CA ILE A 174 -14.53 -17.22 -11.19
C ILE A 174 -15.49 -17.08 -12.39
N ARG A 175 -14.97 -16.70 -13.57
CA ARG A 175 -15.74 -16.53 -14.81
C ARG A 175 -16.51 -17.79 -15.20
N ASP A 176 -15.86 -18.96 -15.12
CA ASP A 176 -16.40 -20.21 -15.67
C ASP A 176 -17.36 -20.93 -14.71
N HIS A 177 -17.31 -20.64 -13.41
CA HIS A 177 -18.04 -21.42 -12.38
C HIS A 177 -18.89 -20.60 -11.41
N THR A 178 -18.83 -19.28 -11.44
CA THR A 178 -19.63 -18.43 -10.54
C THR A 178 -20.94 -18.03 -11.20
N GLN A 179 -22.04 -18.02 -10.45
CA GLN A 179 -23.33 -17.48 -10.91
C GLN A 179 -23.61 -16.08 -10.34
N LEU A 180 -23.25 -15.88 -9.06
CA LEU A 180 -23.46 -14.64 -8.33
C LEU A 180 -22.19 -14.26 -7.58
N MET A 181 -21.75 -13.01 -7.73
CA MET A 181 -20.65 -12.42 -6.96
C MET A 181 -21.20 -11.35 -6.00
N VAL A 182 -21.07 -11.61 -4.70
CA VAL A 182 -21.51 -10.68 -3.64
C VAL A 182 -20.31 -9.87 -3.13
N LEU A 183 -20.38 -8.56 -3.26
CA LEU A 183 -19.31 -7.63 -2.91
C LEU A 183 -19.62 -6.96 -1.56
N PHE A 184 -19.07 -7.50 -0.46
CA PHE A 184 -19.11 -6.83 0.84
C PHE A 184 -18.01 -5.77 0.92
N GLY A 185 -18.39 -4.49 1.03
CA GLY A 185 -17.46 -3.36 0.99
C GLY A 185 -16.97 -2.99 -0.43
N GLY A 186 -17.50 -3.68 -1.44
CA GLY A 186 -17.27 -3.39 -2.86
C GLY A 186 -15.92 -3.81 -3.44
N MET A 187 -15.75 -3.50 -4.72
CA MET A 187 -14.59 -3.74 -5.58
C MET A 187 -14.33 -2.48 -6.43
N ALA A 188 -14.00 -1.37 -5.75
CA ALA A 188 -13.86 -0.07 -6.39
C ALA A 188 -12.67 -0.04 -7.37
N PRO A 189 -12.85 0.31 -8.66
CA PRO A 189 -11.78 0.31 -9.66
C PRO A 189 -10.59 1.19 -9.30
N LYS A 190 -10.83 2.27 -8.55
CA LYS A 190 -9.78 3.19 -8.09
C LYS A 190 -8.68 2.48 -7.29
N ASN A 191 -9.02 1.42 -6.56
CA ASN A 191 -8.10 0.65 -5.72
C ASN A 191 -7.20 -0.29 -6.54
N ALA A 192 -7.60 -0.62 -7.78
CA ALA A 192 -6.88 -1.49 -8.71
C ALA A 192 -5.85 -0.75 -9.57
N GLN A 193 -5.69 0.58 -9.40
CA GLN A 193 -4.74 1.40 -10.16
C GLN A 193 -3.27 1.25 -9.72
N LEU A 194 -3.00 0.39 -8.75
CA LEU A 194 -1.67 0.22 -8.18
C LEU A 194 -1.50 -1.21 -7.70
N SER A 195 -0.26 -1.67 -7.70
CA SER A 195 0.10 -2.96 -7.14
C SER A 195 1.37 -2.85 -6.30
N ASN A 196 1.47 -3.69 -5.26
CA ASN A 196 2.71 -3.77 -4.51
C ASN A 196 3.83 -4.26 -5.44
N GLY A 197 4.92 -3.49 -5.53
CA GLY A 197 6.02 -3.78 -6.46
C GLY A 197 5.78 -3.33 -7.91
N GLY A 198 4.56 -2.95 -8.31
CA GLY A 198 4.28 -2.45 -9.66
C GLY A 198 4.34 -3.49 -10.77
N MET A 199 4.33 -4.77 -10.40
CA MET A 199 4.52 -5.86 -11.36
C MET A 199 3.17 -6.31 -11.91
N GLY A 200 3.11 -6.47 -13.23
CA GLY A 200 1.93 -6.96 -13.96
C GLY A 200 1.14 -5.84 -14.66
N PRO A 201 0.41 -6.19 -15.73
CA PRO A 201 -0.50 -5.26 -16.40
C PRO A 201 -1.73 -4.97 -15.53
N HIS A 202 -2.32 -3.77 -15.63
CA HIS A 202 -3.55 -3.40 -14.92
C HIS A 202 -4.79 -4.07 -15.55
N SER A 203 -4.83 -5.40 -15.50
CA SER A 203 -5.82 -6.25 -16.19
C SER A 203 -7.14 -6.46 -15.44
N ASP A 204 -7.28 -5.93 -14.21
CA ASP A 204 -8.46 -6.16 -13.38
C ASP A 204 -9.76 -5.72 -14.07
N ALA A 205 -9.74 -4.59 -14.77
CA ALA A 205 -10.90 -4.10 -15.52
C ALA A 205 -11.34 -5.07 -16.65
N ASP A 206 -10.38 -5.71 -17.33
CA ASP A 206 -10.65 -6.69 -18.38
C ASP A 206 -11.28 -7.95 -17.79
N TRP A 207 -10.71 -8.46 -16.70
CA TRP A 207 -11.24 -9.66 -16.03
C TRP A 207 -12.63 -9.44 -15.47
N VAL A 208 -12.86 -8.31 -14.80
CA VAL A 208 -14.19 -7.93 -14.30
C VAL A 208 -15.20 -7.83 -15.45
N SER A 209 -14.79 -7.30 -16.61
CA SER A 209 -15.60 -7.29 -17.83
C SER A 209 -15.92 -8.70 -18.34
N GLU A 210 -14.95 -9.60 -18.35
CA GLU A 210 -15.15 -10.99 -18.77
C GLU A 210 -16.11 -11.74 -17.87
N VAL A 211 -15.96 -11.61 -16.55
CA VAL A 211 -16.86 -12.22 -15.57
C VAL A 211 -18.29 -11.71 -15.79
N ARG A 212 -18.48 -10.41 -16.00
CA ARG A 212 -19.80 -9.85 -16.32
C ARG A 212 -20.37 -10.37 -17.64
N ARG A 213 -19.55 -10.51 -18.67
CA ARG A 213 -19.93 -11.05 -19.99
C ARG A 213 -20.27 -12.54 -19.95
N ALA A 214 -19.68 -13.29 -19.00
CA ALA A 214 -20.02 -14.69 -18.77
C ALA A 214 -21.40 -14.90 -18.12
N GLY A 215 -22.09 -13.82 -17.76
CA GLY A 215 -23.44 -13.86 -17.21
C GLY A 215 -23.50 -13.91 -15.68
N VAL A 216 -22.37 -13.69 -15.00
CA VAL A 216 -22.34 -13.57 -13.54
C VAL A 216 -23.12 -12.34 -13.10
N GLU A 217 -24.01 -12.53 -12.14
CA GLU A 217 -24.76 -11.48 -11.47
C GLU A 217 -23.93 -10.86 -10.34
N PHE A 218 -24.16 -9.59 -10.02
CA PHE A 218 -23.40 -8.87 -9.02
C PHE A 218 -24.34 -8.18 -8.02
N VAL A 219 -24.03 -8.29 -6.74
CA VAL A 219 -24.67 -7.52 -5.67
C VAL A 219 -23.59 -6.73 -4.94
N ASN A 220 -23.75 -5.41 -4.86
CA ASN A 220 -22.87 -4.52 -4.11
C ASN A 220 -23.49 -4.16 -2.77
N ILE A 221 -22.93 -4.69 -1.68
CA ILE A 221 -23.31 -4.36 -0.31
C ILE A 221 -22.27 -3.34 0.19
N SER A 222 -22.61 -2.05 0.07
CA SER A 222 -21.76 -0.95 0.50
C SER A 222 -22.60 0.28 0.83
N PRO A 223 -22.20 1.13 1.79
CA PRO A 223 -22.78 2.47 1.95
C PRO A 223 -22.59 3.37 0.73
N VAL A 224 -21.66 3.04 -0.18
CA VAL A 224 -21.33 3.82 -1.39
C VAL A 224 -21.63 3.00 -2.64
N ARG A 225 -22.50 3.53 -3.51
CA ARG A 225 -22.88 2.89 -4.78
C ARG A 225 -21.67 2.64 -5.69
N ASP A 226 -20.77 3.61 -5.77
CA ASP A 226 -19.60 3.61 -6.67
C ASP A 226 -18.46 2.68 -6.20
N ASP A 227 -18.66 1.96 -5.09
CA ASP A 227 -17.73 0.89 -4.70
C ASP A 227 -17.86 -0.35 -5.59
N ALA A 228 -18.76 -0.36 -6.58
CA ALA A 228 -18.73 -1.29 -7.70
C ALA A 228 -18.59 -0.53 -9.02
N ALA A 229 -17.83 -1.08 -9.97
CA ALA A 229 -17.70 -0.48 -11.30
C ALA A 229 -19.07 -0.40 -11.98
N GLN A 230 -19.41 0.75 -12.57
CA GLN A 230 -20.71 0.94 -13.25
C GLN A 230 -20.99 -0.14 -14.30
N MET A 231 -19.95 -0.61 -15.01
CA MET A 231 -20.05 -1.67 -16.01
C MET A 231 -20.54 -3.03 -15.49
N LEU A 232 -20.49 -3.25 -14.17
CA LEU A 232 -21.00 -4.47 -13.56
C LEU A 232 -22.52 -4.50 -13.52
N ASP A 233 -23.17 -3.34 -13.56
CA ASP A 233 -24.63 -3.23 -13.34
C ASP A 233 -25.06 -3.99 -12.06
N ALA A 234 -24.25 -3.85 -11.01
CA ALA A 234 -24.47 -4.56 -9.76
C ALA A 234 -25.71 -4.01 -9.05
N GLU A 235 -26.56 -4.91 -8.54
CA GLU A 235 -27.65 -4.53 -7.67
C GLU A 235 -27.07 -3.92 -6.39
N TRP A 236 -27.42 -2.66 -6.11
CA TRP A 236 -26.86 -1.94 -4.97
C TRP A 236 -27.75 -2.07 -3.74
N TRP A 237 -27.19 -2.68 -2.69
CA TRP A 237 -27.80 -2.81 -1.38
C TRP A 237 -27.10 -1.85 -0.42
N PRO A 238 -27.65 -0.64 -0.21
CA PRO A 238 -27.09 0.30 0.74
C PRO A 238 -27.19 -0.27 2.16
N ILE A 239 -26.10 -0.17 2.90
CA ILE A 239 -26.04 -0.59 4.30
C ILE A 239 -25.55 0.55 5.19
N CYS A 240 -26.03 0.61 6.43
CA CYS A 240 -25.49 1.53 7.43
C CYS A 240 -24.04 1.11 7.75
N PRO A 241 -23.06 2.03 7.73
CA PRO A 241 -21.69 1.70 8.09
C PRO A 241 -21.59 0.99 9.45
N ASN A 242 -20.74 -0.05 9.53
CA ASN A 242 -20.53 -0.88 10.71
C ASN A 242 -21.73 -1.76 11.11
N THR A 243 -22.62 -2.11 10.16
CA THR A 243 -23.77 -3.00 10.42
C THR A 243 -23.78 -4.28 9.58
N ASP A 244 -22.71 -4.55 8.84
CA ASP A 244 -22.54 -5.71 7.96
C ASP A 244 -22.75 -7.05 8.70
N THR A 245 -22.26 -7.16 9.93
CA THR A 245 -22.47 -8.35 10.76
C THR A 245 -23.95 -8.60 11.04
N ALA A 246 -24.78 -7.57 11.21
CA ALA A 246 -26.21 -7.74 11.42
C ALA A 246 -26.88 -8.29 10.15
N LEU A 247 -26.49 -7.83 8.97
CA LEU A 247 -26.95 -8.37 7.70
C LEU A 247 -26.53 -9.84 7.53
N MET A 248 -25.25 -10.16 7.79
CA MET A 248 -24.74 -11.54 7.71
C MET A 248 -25.50 -12.49 8.65
N LEU A 249 -25.80 -12.05 9.88
CA LEU A 249 -26.58 -12.83 10.84
C LEU A 249 -28.04 -13.02 10.37
N ALA A 250 -28.65 -12.00 9.76
CA ALA A 250 -30.00 -12.13 9.21
C ALA A 250 -30.05 -13.12 8.03
N LEU A 251 -29.06 -13.09 7.13
CA LEU A 251 -28.93 -14.06 6.04
C LEU A 251 -28.78 -15.49 6.58
N ALA A 252 -27.87 -15.68 7.55
CA ALA A 252 -27.66 -16.97 8.19
C ALA A 252 -28.93 -17.48 8.90
N HIS A 253 -29.64 -16.59 9.62
CA HIS A 253 -30.91 -16.93 10.26
C HIS A 253 -31.92 -17.48 9.25
N THR A 254 -32.14 -16.80 8.13
CA THR A 254 -33.09 -17.24 7.09
C THR A 254 -32.71 -18.63 6.55
N LEU A 255 -31.44 -18.84 6.21
CA LEU A 255 -30.95 -20.13 5.71
C LEU A 255 -31.18 -21.27 6.71
N VAL A 256 -31.03 -21.00 8.01
CA VAL A 256 -31.30 -21.99 9.06
C VAL A 256 -32.80 -22.21 9.24
N SER A 257 -33.60 -21.15 9.36
CA SER A 257 -35.04 -21.24 9.63
C SER A 257 -35.83 -21.89 8.50
N GLU A 258 -35.35 -21.74 7.26
CA GLU A 258 -35.96 -22.32 6.07
C GLU A 258 -35.30 -23.63 5.62
N ASN A 259 -34.33 -24.14 6.39
CA ASN A 259 -33.60 -25.38 6.12
C ASN A 259 -32.90 -25.40 4.73
N LEU A 260 -32.24 -24.29 4.40
CA LEU A 260 -31.50 -24.07 3.14
C LEU A 260 -29.97 -24.19 3.32
N HIS A 261 -29.47 -24.48 4.52
CA HIS A 261 -28.05 -24.68 4.79
C HIS A 261 -27.63 -26.12 4.44
N ASP A 262 -26.38 -26.28 3.99
CA ASP A 262 -25.78 -27.59 3.78
C ASP A 262 -25.44 -28.21 5.14
N THR A 263 -26.06 -29.34 5.47
CA THR A 263 -25.86 -30.04 6.76
C THR A 263 -24.73 -31.05 6.73
N ASP A 264 -24.24 -31.41 5.54
CA ASP A 264 -23.20 -32.43 5.36
C ASP A 264 -21.79 -31.85 5.39
N PHE A 265 -21.65 -30.56 5.04
CA PHE A 265 -20.41 -29.79 5.17
C PHE A 265 -20.09 -29.46 6.63
#